data_AF-A0A353LS13-F1
#
_entry.id   AF-A0A353LS13-F1
#
_cell.length_a   1.000
_cell.length_b   1.000
_cell.length_c   1.000
_cell.angle_alpha   90.00
_cell.angle_beta   90.00
_cell.angle_gamma   90.00
#
_symmetry.space_group_name_H-M   'P 1'
#
loop_
_entity.id
_entity.type
_entity.pdbx_description
1 polymer ?
#
loop_
_entity_poly.entity_id
_entity_poly.type
_entity_poly.pdbx_seq_one_letter_code
_entity_poly.pdbx_strand_id
1 'polypeptide(L)' 'FADDAGSKLQGISFNSADTALGAVLLKGMRAGKLHIAGKLRPNNWRGMRKVQLHIDDVANCL' A
#
# COMPACT_ATOMS: atom_id res chain seq x y z
N PHE A 1 -3.71 -17.08 7.13
CA PHE A 1 -2.38 -16.54 7.46
C PHE A 1 -2.50 -15.03 7.62
N ALA A 2 -2.92 -14.56 8.80
CA ALA A 2 -2.84 -13.15 9.18
C ALA A 2 -2.97 -13.14 10.71
N ASP A 3 -1.84 -13.06 11.39
CA ASP A 3 -1.80 -12.59 12.77
C ASP A 3 -1.64 -11.07 12.71
N ASP A 4 -2.24 -10.31 13.63
CA ASP A 4 -2.18 -8.84 13.64
C ASP A 4 -0.75 -8.34 14.01
N ALA A 5 0.18 -9.25 14.30
CA ALA A 5 1.58 -9.00 14.65
C ALA A 5 2.51 -8.57 13.48
N GLY A 6 1.95 -8.08 12.36
CA GLY A 6 2.71 -7.66 11.18
C GLY A 6 3.52 -6.37 11.39
N SER A 7 4.73 -6.30 10.79
CA SER A 7 5.51 -5.05 10.72
C SER A 7 5.01 -4.10 9.64
N LYS A 8 5.29 -2.80 9.77
CA LYS A 8 4.92 -1.79 8.76
C LYS A 8 5.78 -1.91 7.50
N LEU A 9 5.14 -1.84 6.33
CA LEU A 9 5.78 -1.78 5.01
C LEU A 9 5.37 -0.50 4.30
N GLN A 10 6.28 0.15 3.57
CA GLN A 10 5.92 1.29 2.73
C GLN A 10 5.19 0.82 1.47
N GLY A 11 4.09 1.47 1.13
CA GLY A 11 3.33 1.27 -0.10
C GLY A 11 3.33 2.52 -0.97
N ILE A 12 3.24 2.34 -2.28
CA ILE A 12 3.06 3.43 -3.26
C ILE A 12 2.15 2.95 -4.39
N SER A 13 1.28 3.85 -4.86
CA SER A 13 0.51 3.67 -6.09
C SER A 13 0.91 4.78 -7.05
N PHE A 14 1.05 4.44 -8.33
CA PHE A 14 1.44 5.38 -9.39
C PHE A 14 0.22 5.75 -10.22
N ASN A 15 0.17 7.01 -10.70
CA ASN A 15 -0.90 7.51 -11.56
C ASN A 15 -2.32 7.31 -10.99
N SER A 16 -2.47 7.28 -9.67
CA SER A 16 -3.75 6.97 -9.02
C SER A 16 -4.42 8.16 -8.34
N ALA A 17 -3.84 9.36 -8.37
CA ALA A 17 -4.33 10.51 -7.59
C ALA A 17 -5.83 10.80 -7.82
N ASP A 18 -6.28 10.73 -9.08
CA ASP A 18 -7.66 11.02 -9.50
C ASP A 18 -8.51 9.75 -9.73
N THR A 19 -8.15 8.64 -9.09
CA THR A 19 -8.88 7.37 -9.21
C THR A 19 -9.57 6.98 -7.90
N ALA A 20 -10.50 6.03 -7.95
CA ALA A 20 -11.13 5.48 -6.75
C ALA A 20 -10.09 4.88 -5.78
N LEU A 21 -9.04 4.24 -6.30
CA LEU A 21 -7.90 3.76 -5.53
C LEU A 21 -7.20 4.92 -4.79
N GLY A 22 -6.86 6.01 -5.49
CA GLY A 22 -6.24 7.17 -4.84
C GLY A 22 -7.13 7.80 -3.78
N ALA A 23 -8.42 7.95 -4.07
CA ALA A 23 -9.39 8.49 -3.12
C ALA A 23 -9.46 7.65 -1.83
N VAL A 24 -9.34 6.31 -1.92
CA VAL A 24 -9.26 5.43 -0.74
C VAL A 24 -7.92 5.62 -0.01
N LEU A 25 -6.80 5.61 -0.71
CA LEU A 25 -5.47 5.74 -0.10
C LEU A 25 -5.29 7.10 0.61
N LEU A 26 -5.82 8.18 0.04
CA LEU A 26 -5.75 9.54 0.60
C LEU A 26 -6.54 9.71 1.91
N LYS A 27 -7.51 8.85 2.20
CA LYS A 27 -8.17 8.81 3.52
C LYS A 27 -7.20 8.40 4.64
N GLY A 28 -6.06 7.78 4.29
CA GLY A 28 -5.05 7.33 5.24
C GLY A 28 -5.66 6.40 6.29
N MET A 29 -5.36 6.65 7.56
CA MET A 29 -5.89 5.85 8.68
C MET A 29 -7.44 5.83 8.76
N ARG A 30 -8.13 6.80 8.14
CA ARG A 30 -9.61 6.84 8.11
C ARG A 30 -10.23 5.86 7.12
N ALA A 31 -9.43 5.18 6.29
CA ALA A 31 -9.91 4.18 5.35
C ALA A 31 -10.32 2.84 6.02
N GLY A 32 -9.93 2.62 7.28
CA GLY A 32 -10.16 1.35 7.96
C GLY A 32 -9.20 0.24 7.50
N LYS A 33 -9.57 -1.02 7.75
CA LYS A 33 -8.82 -2.18 7.23
C LYS A 33 -9.14 -2.35 5.74
N LEU A 34 -8.10 -2.56 4.94
CA LEU A 34 -8.17 -2.73 3.50
C LEU A 34 -7.48 -4.03 3.09
N HIS A 35 -8.03 -4.71 2.09
CA HIS A 35 -7.30 -5.68 1.29
C HIS A 35 -6.52 -4.93 0.22
N ILE A 36 -5.25 -5.28 0.04
CA ILE A 36 -4.35 -4.62 -0.90
C ILE A 36 -3.76 -5.67 -1.84
N ALA A 37 -3.86 -5.44 -3.15
CA ALA A 37 -3.19 -6.24 -4.17
C ALA A 37 -2.06 -5.43 -4.81
N GLY A 38 -0.95 -6.10 -5.11
CA GLY A 38 0.21 -5.43 -5.63
C GLY A 38 1.44 -6.33 -5.71
N LYS A 39 2.60 -5.69 -5.92
CA LYS A 39 3.89 -6.36 -6.12
C LYS A 39 4.93 -5.80 -5.16
N LEU A 40 5.69 -6.67 -4.50
CA LEU A 40 6.86 -6.25 -3.75
C LEU A 40 8.00 -5.88 -4.72
N ARG A 41 8.60 -4.72 -4.49
CA ARG A 41 9.71 -4.20 -5.28
C ARG A 41 10.83 -3.71 -4.37
N PRO A 42 12.11 -3.84 -4.77
CA PRO A 42 13.18 -3.14 -4.11
C PRO A 42 13.08 -1.64 -4.43
N ASN A 43 13.13 -0.81 -3.40
CA ASN A 43 13.34 0.63 -3.48
C ASN A 43 14.77 0.93 -3.04
N ASN A 44 15.59 1.43 -3.98
CA ASN A 44 16.97 1.80 -3.75
C ASN A 44 17.09 3.32 -3.75
N TRP A 45 17.16 3.91 -2.56
CA TRP A 45 17.26 5.37 -2.40
C TRP A 45 18.48 5.73 -1.54
N ARG A 46 19.37 6.56 -2.08
CA ARG A 46 20.61 7.02 -1.41
C ARG A 46 21.42 5.89 -0.77
N GLY A 47 21.60 4.78 -1.50
CA GLY A 47 22.36 3.62 -1.02
C GLY A 47 21.63 2.71 -0.05
N MET A 48 20.42 3.07 0.42
CA MET A 48 19.58 2.18 1.21
C MET A 48 18.66 1.37 0.29
N ARG A 49 18.62 0.05 0.50
CA ARG A 49 17.68 -0.86 -0.18
C ARG A 49 16.59 -1.28 0.79
N LYS A 50 15.34 -0.93 0.49
CA LYS A 50 14.15 -1.34 1.26
C LYS A 50 13.18 -2.06 0.35
N VAL A 51 12.32 -2.90 0.92
CA VAL A 51 11.16 -3.43 0.17
C VAL A 51 10.06 -2.37 0.19
N GLN A 52 9.37 -2.20 -0.93
CA GLN A 52 8.20 -1.34 -1.09
C GLN A 52 7.10 -2.12 -1.81
N LEU A 53 5.85 -1.96 -1.38
CA LEU A 53 4.70 -2.52 -2.06
C LEU A 53 4.24 -1.54 -3.14
N HIS A 54 4.27 -1.96 -4.40
CA HIS A 54 3.60 -1.25 -5.48
C HIS A 54 2.16 -1.71 -5.52
N ILE A 55 1.23 -0.82 -5.20
CA ILE A 55 -0.19 -1.10 -5.08
C ILE A 55 -0.83 -0.99 -6.45
N ASP A 56 -1.48 -2.07 -6.88
CA ASP A 56 -2.22 -2.13 -8.14
C ASP A 56 -3.74 -2.01 -7.89
N ASP A 57 -4.24 -2.46 -6.72
CA ASP A 57 -5.66 -2.43 -6.36
C ASP A 57 -5.91 -2.46 -4.83
N VAL A 58 -7.09 -1.98 -4.41
CA VAL A 58 -7.57 -2.02 -3.01
C VAL A 58 -9.05 -2.37 -2.93
N ALA A 59 -9.42 -3.09 -1.87
CA ALA A 59 -10.80 -3.31 -1.49
C ALA A 59 -11.00 -3.09 0.00
N ASN A 60 -12.17 -2.63 0.40
CA ASN A 60 -12.52 -2.55 1.82
C ASN A 60 -12.63 -3.96 2.40
N CYS A 61 -12.13 -4.15 3.63
CA CYS A 61 -12.58 -5.28 4.42
C CYS A 61 -14.08 -5.09 4.74
N LEU A 62 -14.86 -6.18 4.70
CA LEU A 62 -16.22 -6.21 5.23
C LEU A 62 -16.23 -6.07 6.76
#